data_AF-A0A392Q230-F1
#
_entry.id   AF-A0A392Q230-F1
#
_cell.length_a   1.000
_cell.length_b   1.000
_cell.length_c   1.000
_cell.angle_alpha   90.00
_cell.angle_beta   90.00
_cell.angle_gamma   90.00
#
_symmetry.space_group_name_H-M   'P 1'
#
loop_
_entity.id
_entity.type
_entity.pdbx_description
1 polymer ?
#
loop_
_entity_poly.entity_id
_entity_poly.type
_entity_poly.pdbx_seq_one_letter_code
_entity_poly.pdbx_strand_id
1 'polypeptide(L)'
;VKMAEEQPQPSTSNLRPDYSWVTERWDDIPKDMFTNISTSEDWEIRIPESSRRICTAWGWGTIPMYEIAFQQLGYRMPFTDLETEVFGHLRVSPSQLHPNSLAFLRAFEVTAGYLKIAPTLKLFFHAFESRRSC
;
A
#
# COMPACT_ATOMS: atom_id res chain seq x y z
N VAL A 1 -37.00 -32.27 -23.79
CA VAL A 1 -36.72 -30.88 -23.37
C VAL A 1 -36.07 -30.96 -22.00
N LYS A 2 -34.75 -30.79 -21.90
CA LYS A 2 -34.05 -30.61 -20.63
C LYS A 2 -33.77 -29.12 -20.51
N MET A 3 -34.38 -28.48 -19.51
CA MET A 3 -34.11 -27.09 -19.17
C MET A 3 -32.78 -27.07 -18.40
N ALA A 4 -31.75 -26.50 -19.01
CA ALA A 4 -30.52 -26.18 -18.31
C ALA A 4 -30.76 -24.82 -17.62
N GLU A 5 -30.78 -24.84 -16.29
CA GLU A 5 -30.83 -23.64 -15.46
C GLU A 5 -29.43 -23.00 -15.50
N GLU A 6 -29.33 -21.90 -16.23
CA GLU A 6 -28.12 -21.08 -16.31
C GLU A 6 -27.97 -20.31 -14.99
N GLN A 7 -27.03 -20.74 -14.14
CA GLN A 7 -26.66 -19.99 -12.94
C GLN A 7 -25.96 -18.69 -13.35
N PRO A 8 -26.38 -17.51 -12.85
CA PRO A 8 -25.68 -16.26 -13.12
C PRO A 8 -24.31 -16.29 -12.44
N GLN A 9 -23.23 -16.15 -13.23
CA GLN A 9 -21.91 -15.93 -12.65
C GLN A 9 -21.90 -14.61 -11.86
N PRO A 10 -21.38 -14.58 -10.62
CA PRO A 10 -21.22 -13.33 -9.91
C PRO A 10 -20.16 -12.51 -10.64
N SER A 11 -20.58 -11.38 -11.19
CA SER A 11 -19.68 -10.37 -11.72
C SER A 11 -18.95 -9.74 -10.54
N THR A 12 -17.87 -10.36 -10.08
CA THR A 12 -16.91 -9.68 -9.22
C THR A 12 -16.24 -8.65 -10.09
N SER A 13 -16.74 -7.42 -10.05
CA SER A 13 -16.03 -6.26 -10.58
C SER A 13 -14.63 -6.30 -9.97
N ASN A 14 -13.62 -6.62 -10.79
CA ASN A 14 -12.22 -6.46 -10.44
C ASN A 14 -11.96 -4.97 -10.29
N LEU A 15 -12.40 -4.37 -9.19
CA LEU A 15 -12.04 -3.02 -8.80
C LEU A 15 -10.55 -3.08 -8.47
N ARG A 16 -9.73 -2.82 -9.49
CA ARG A 16 -8.31 -2.55 -9.28
C ARG A 16 -8.25 -1.40 -8.26
N PRO A 17 -7.55 -1.55 -7.13
CA PRO A 17 -7.48 -0.49 -6.14
C PRO A 17 -6.89 0.77 -6.80
N ASP A 18 -7.53 1.91 -6.54
CA ASP A 18 -7.10 3.19 -7.10
C ASP A 18 -5.95 3.77 -6.27
N TYR A 19 -4.72 3.61 -6.78
CA TYR A 19 -3.50 4.20 -6.23
C TYR A 19 -3.07 5.47 -6.98
N SER A 20 -3.97 6.14 -7.71
CA SER A 20 -3.67 7.37 -8.46
C SER A 20 -3.15 8.52 -7.58
N TRP A 21 -3.49 8.51 -6.29
CA TRP A 21 -3.03 9.49 -5.31
C TRP A 21 -1.59 9.24 -4.82
N VAL A 22 -0.98 8.09 -5.15
CA VAL A 22 0.43 7.73 -4.84
C VAL A 22 1.30 7.69 -6.08
N THR A 23 0.73 7.29 -7.21
CA THR A 23 1.47 6.98 -8.43
C THR A 23 1.21 8.05 -9.49
N GLU A 24 2.29 8.68 -9.97
CA GLU A 24 2.21 9.55 -11.14
C GLU A 24 2.54 8.72 -12.38
N ARG A 25 1.85 8.96 -13.50
CA ARG A 25 2.18 8.30 -14.77
C ARG A 25 3.19 9.16 -15.52
N TRP A 26 4.42 8.66 -15.61
CA TRP A 26 5.46 9.17 -16.51
C TRP A 26 5.55 8.22 -17.70
N ASP A 27 6.08 8.63 -18.86
CA ASP A 27 6.19 7.72 -20.02
C ASP A 27 7.62 7.17 -20.22
N ASP A 28 8.66 7.83 -19.69
CA ASP A 28 10.07 7.44 -19.86
C ASP A 28 10.86 7.48 -18.53
N ILE A 29 11.58 6.39 -18.19
CA ILE A 29 12.60 6.39 -17.12
C ILE A 29 13.96 6.67 -17.76
N PRO A 30 14.66 7.74 -17.34
CA PRO A 30 16.08 7.89 -17.58
C PRO A 30 16.84 6.66 -17.04
N LYS A 31 17.64 6.00 -17.88
CA LYS A 31 18.35 4.73 -17.53
C LYS A 31 19.28 4.86 -16.32
N ASP A 32 19.64 6.08 -15.96
CA ASP A 32 20.47 6.54 -14.86
C ASP A 32 19.67 6.85 -13.57
N MET A 33 18.35 6.69 -13.57
CA MET A 33 17.53 7.16 -12.45
C MET A 33 17.67 6.33 -11.16
N PHE A 34 18.09 5.05 -11.25
CA PHE A 34 18.20 4.12 -10.12
C PHE A 34 19.30 3.08 -10.33
N THR A 35 19.85 2.59 -9.22
CA THR A 35 20.63 1.34 -9.21
C THR A 35 19.71 0.18 -8.81
N ASN A 36 19.49 -0.76 -9.73
CA ASN A 36 18.79 -2.00 -9.45
C ASN A 36 19.74 -2.97 -8.74
N ILE A 37 19.29 -3.54 -7.62
CA ILE A 37 20.10 -4.51 -6.85
C ILE A 37 19.44 -5.90 -6.75
N SER A 38 18.21 -6.06 -7.25
CA SER A 38 17.50 -7.34 -7.32
C SER A 38 16.45 -7.33 -8.43
N THR A 39 16.24 -8.48 -9.08
CA THR A 39 15.25 -8.69 -10.14
C THR A 39 14.28 -9.80 -9.72
N SER A 40 13.25 -9.47 -8.95
CA SER A 40 12.12 -10.37 -8.71
C SER A 40 10.93 -9.92 -9.56
N GLU A 41 10.03 -10.85 -9.91
CA GLU A 41 8.87 -10.57 -10.75
C GLU A 41 7.82 -9.71 -10.04
N ASP A 42 7.72 -9.81 -8.72
CA ASP A 42 6.70 -9.13 -7.91
C ASP A 42 7.18 -7.82 -7.26
N TRP A 43 8.50 -7.66 -7.09
CA TRP A 43 9.12 -6.47 -6.51
C TRP A 43 10.58 -6.33 -6.94
N GLU A 44 11.11 -5.12 -6.86
CA GLU A 44 12.53 -4.83 -7.12
C GLU A 44 13.05 -3.91 -6.02
N ILE A 45 14.33 -4.09 -5.63
CA ILE A 45 14.98 -3.10 -4.76
C ILE A 45 15.71 -2.10 -5.65
N ARG A 46 15.38 -0.83 -5.44
CA ARG A 46 16.00 0.32 -6.10
C ARG A 46 16.64 1.22 -5.06
N ILE A 47 17.88 1.63 -5.31
CA ILE A 47 18.55 2.68 -4.55
C ILE A 47 18.32 4.00 -5.28
N PRO A 48 17.66 4.99 -4.65
CA PRO A 48 17.56 6.34 -5.21
C PRO A 48 18.93 6.95 -5.41
N GLU A 49 19.14 7.64 -6.54
CA GLU A 49 20.33 8.48 -6.70
C GLU A 49 20.35 9.62 -5.66
N SER A 50 21.52 10.22 -5.45
CA SER A 50 21.75 11.30 -4.47
C SER A 50 20.80 12.50 -4.62
N SER A 51 20.23 12.72 -5.80
CA SER A 51 19.28 13.79 -6.10
C SER A 51 17.81 13.46 -5.77
N ARG A 52 17.49 12.19 -5.46
CA ARG A 52 16.12 11.70 -5.26
C ARG A 52 15.88 11.21 -3.83
N ARG A 53 14.63 11.32 -3.40
CA ARG A 53 14.16 10.87 -2.09
C ARG A 53 13.21 9.71 -2.26
N ILE A 54 13.19 8.77 -1.31
CA ILE A 54 12.24 7.65 -1.29
C ILE A 54 10.75 8.12 -1.29
N CYS A 55 10.55 9.38 -0.93
CA CYS A 55 9.27 10.08 -0.80
C CYS A 55 8.78 10.80 -2.06
N THR A 56 9.54 10.85 -3.16
CA THR A 56 9.08 11.49 -4.40
C THR A 56 7.94 10.68 -5.01
N ALA A 57 7.08 11.28 -5.83
CA ALA A 57 6.12 10.49 -6.60
C ALA A 57 6.87 9.52 -7.53
N TRP A 58 6.46 8.26 -7.54
CA TRP A 58 7.07 7.24 -8.40
C TRP A 58 6.18 6.98 -9.61
N GLY A 59 6.86 6.82 -10.75
CA GLY A 59 6.26 6.49 -12.03
C GLY A 59 5.57 5.12 -12.04
N TRP A 60 4.67 4.92 -13.00
CA TRP A 60 4.39 3.60 -13.60
C TRP A 60 3.64 2.59 -12.75
N GLY A 61 2.86 3.06 -11.78
CA GLY A 61 2.14 2.15 -10.88
C GLY A 61 3.05 1.42 -9.90
N THR A 62 4.28 1.90 -9.72
CA THR A 62 5.19 1.43 -8.68
C THR A 62 4.95 2.20 -7.39
N ILE A 63 4.98 1.49 -6.25
CA ILE A 63 4.82 2.10 -4.93
C ILE A 63 6.12 1.85 -4.16
N PRO A 64 6.91 2.89 -3.86
CA PRO A 64 8.11 2.72 -3.04
C PRO A 64 7.70 2.22 -1.66
N MET A 65 8.43 1.24 -1.15
CA MET A 65 8.14 0.67 0.17
C MET A 65 9.41 0.12 0.82
N TYR A 66 9.42 0.08 2.15
CA TYR A 66 10.48 -0.59 2.88
C TYR A 66 10.39 -2.10 2.68
N GLU A 67 11.52 -2.74 2.41
CA GLU A 67 11.61 -4.20 2.33
C GLU A 67 11.06 -4.90 3.59
N ILE A 68 11.33 -4.33 4.76
CA ILE A 68 10.84 -4.81 6.07
C ILE A 68 9.32 -4.88 6.15
N ALA A 69 8.59 -4.04 5.40
CA ALA A 69 7.14 -4.03 5.42
C ALA A 69 6.56 -5.37 4.91
N PHE A 70 7.15 -5.91 3.85
CA PHE A 70 6.72 -7.20 3.29
C PHE A 70 7.33 -8.39 4.05
N GLN A 71 8.62 -8.32 4.38
CA GLN A 71 9.33 -9.45 4.99
C GLN A 71 8.95 -9.70 6.44
N GLN A 72 8.78 -8.63 7.23
CA GLN A 72 8.65 -8.74 8.68
C GLN A 72 7.31 -8.24 9.19
N LEU A 73 6.79 -7.14 8.64
CA LEU A 73 5.50 -6.60 9.06
C LEU A 73 4.32 -7.36 8.41
N GLY A 74 4.54 -8.08 7.32
CA GLY A 74 3.51 -8.91 6.70
C GLY A 74 2.47 -8.13 5.90
N TYR A 75 2.84 -6.95 5.39
CA TYR A 75 2.07 -6.26 4.35
C TYR A 75 1.99 -7.13 3.10
N ARG A 76 0.89 -6.99 2.36
CA ARG A 76 0.66 -7.68 1.09
C ARG A 76 -0.02 -6.73 0.11
N MET A 77 0.20 -6.96 -1.18
CA MET A 77 -0.50 -6.27 -2.25
C MET A 77 -1.66 -7.14 -2.78
N PRO A 78 -2.80 -6.55 -3.15
CA PRO A 78 -3.15 -5.15 -2.92
C PRO A 78 -3.26 -4.83 -1.42
N PHE A 79 -2.97 -3.58 -1.04
CA PHE A 79 -3.17 -3.11 0.33
C PHE A 79 -4.63 -3.28 0.75
N THR A 80 -4.87 -3.39 2.04
CA THR A 80 -6.23 -3.47 2.57
C THR A 80 -6.96 -2.13 2.45
N ASP A 81 -8.29 -2.16 2.59
CA ASP A 81 -9.11 -0.95 2.58
C ASP A 81 -8.65 0.04 3.66
N LEU A 82 -8.36 -0.46 4.87
CA LEU A 82 -7.86 0.37 5.97
C LEU A 82 -6.50 0.98 5.64
N GLU A 83 -5.56 0.17 5.14
CA GLU A 83 -4.21 0.64 4.80
C GLU A 83 -4.30 1.76 3.76
N THR A 84 -5.09 1.55 2.71
CA THR A 84 -5.33 2.53 1.65
C THR A 84 -6.00 3.80 2.19
N GLU A 85 -7.01 3.67 3.06
CA GLU A 85 -7.66 4.81 3.72
C GLU A 85 -6.68 5.61 4.60
N VAL A 86 -5.82 4.94 5.37
CA VAL A 86 -4.85 5.62 6.25
C VAL A 86 -3.84 6.40 5.43
N PHE A 87 -3.24 5.77 4.42
CA PHE A 87 -2.27 6.46 3.57
C PHE A 87 -2.92 7.61 2.80
N GLY A 88 -4.14 7.41 2.27
CA GLY A 88 -4.90 8.45 1.58
C GLY A 88 -5.31 9.61 2.49
N HIS A 89 -5.73 9.32 3.74
CA HIS A 89 -6.08 10.34 4.73
C HIS A 89 -4.87 11.21 5.11
N LEU A 90 -3.71 10.59 5.28
CA LEU A 90 -2.45 11.29 5.55
C LEU A 90 -1.88 11.98 4.31
N ARG A 91 -2.34 11.61 3.11
CA ARG A 91 -1.80 12.05 1.81
C ARG A 91 -0.31 11.74 1.67
N VAL A 92 0.10 10.56 2.12
CA VAL A 92 1.50 10.12 2.11
C VAL A 92 1.67 8.80 1.40
N SER A 93 2.78 8.62 0.67
CA SER A 93 3.13 7.30 0.15
C SER A 93 3.47 6.34 1.30
N PRO A 94 3.30 5.02 1.14
CA PRO A 94 3.68 4.05 2.17
C PRO A 94 5.13 4.18 2.65
N SER A 95 6.07 4.51 1.76
CA SER A 95 7.48 4.78 2.09
C SER A 95 7.71 6.03 2.96
N GLN A 96 6.80 7.01 2.95
CA GLN A 96 6.92 8.22 3.77
C GLN A 96 6.55 7.96 5.23
N LEU A 97 5.80 6.90 5.50
CA LEU A 97 5.46 6.52 6.87
C LEU A 97 6.63 5.74 7.49
N HIS A 98 7.09 6.16 8.67
CA HIS A 98 8.19 5.47 9.36
C HIS A 98 7.85 3.98 9.59
N PRO A 99 8.80 3.03 9.48
CA PRO A 99 8.53 1.60 9.67
C PRO A 99 7.80 1.26 10.97
N ASN A 100 8.07 2.01 12.05
CA ASN A 100 7.33 1.88 13.31
C ASN A 100 5.83 2.18 13.17
N SER A 101 5.49 3.24 12.44
CA SER A 101 4.10 3.63 12.20
C SER A 101 3.39 2.64 11.26
N LEU A 102 4.10 2.07 10.29
CA LEU A 102 3.60 0.93 9.50
C LEU A 102 3.33 -0.29 10.40
N ALA A 103 4.23 -0.59 11.34
CA ALA A 103 4.03 -1.69 12.29
C ALA A 103 2.78 -1.47 13.16
N PHE A 104 2.51 -0.23 13.60
CA PHE A 104 1.28 0.09 14.35
C PHE A 104 0.02 -0.10 13.51
N LEU A 105 0.00 0.39 12.27
CA LEU A 105 -1.11 0.21 11.35
C LEU A 105 -1.42 -1.29 11.18
N ARG A 106 -0.38 -2.09 10.94
CA ARG A 106 -0.56 -3.53 10.79
C ARG A 106 -1.03 -4.21 12.07
N ALA A 107 -0.41 -3.90 13.21
CA ALA A 107 -0.77 -4.49 14.49
C ALA A 107 -2.21 -4.16 14.87
N PHE A 108 -2.67 -2.95 14.57
CA PHE A 108 -4.06 -2.54 14.77
C PHE A 108 -5.02 -3.40 13.96
N GLU A 109 -4.77 -3.58 12.68
CA GLU A 109 -5.64 -4.34 11.79
C GLU A 109 -5.70 -5.82 12.21
N VAL A 110 -4.56 -6.42 12.55
CA VAL A 110 -4.50 -7.80 13.07
C VAL A 110 -5.28 -7.92 14.38
N THR A 111 -5.13 -6.95 15.28
CA THR A 111 -5.84 -6.93 16.57
C THR A 111 -7.34 -6.77 16.38
N ALA A 112 -7.78 -5.89 15.48
CA ALA A 112 -9.19 -5.71 15.14
C ALA A 112 -9.80 -7.00 14.57
N GLY A 113 -9.07 -7.68 13.69
CA GLY A 113 -9.46 -8.99 13.17
C GLY A 113 -9.60 -10.06 14.27
N TYR A 114 -8.65 -10.11 15.21
CA TYR A 114 -8.72 -11.01 16.36
C TYR A 114 -9.92 -10.73 17.27
N LEU A 115 -10.20 -9.45 17.53
CA LEU A 115 -11.34 -8.99 18.34
C LEU A 115 -12.68 -9.05 17.58
N LYS A 116 -12.67 -9.40 16.29
CA LYS A 116 -13.84 -9.42 15.41
C LYS A 116 -14.58 -8.07 15.34
N ILE A 117 -13.82 -6.98 15.38
CA ILE A 117 -14.33 -5.62 15.17
C ILE A 117 -13.86 -5.09 13.81
N ALA A 118 -14.66 -4.21 13.21
CA ALA A 118 -14.25 -3.56 11.96
C ALA A 118 -13.09 -2.59 12.23
N PRO A 119 -11.91 -2.78 11.60
CA PRO A 119 -10.86 -1.78 11.67
C PRO A 119 -11.30 -0.57 10.83
N THR A 120 -11.41 0.60 11.46
CA THR A 120 -11.81 1.83 10.77
C THR A 120 -10.76 2.91 10.97
N LEU A 121 -10.65 3.82 10.00
CA LEU A 121 -9.77 4.98 10.05
C LEU A 121 -9.93 5.78 11.36
N LYS A 122 -11.18 6.03 11.76
CA LYS A 122 -11.49 6.78 12.98
C LYS A 122 -11.03 6.05 14.24
N LEU A 123 -11.22 4.74 14.29
CA LEU A 123 -10.78 3.94 15.44
C LEU A 123 -9.25 3.84 15.50
N PHE A 124 -8.58 3.71 14.35
CA PHE A 124 -7.13 3.73 14.27
C PHE A 124 -6.55 5.02 14.86
N PHE A 125 -7.00 6.19 14.38
CA PHE A 125 -6.51 7.47 14.90
C PHE A 125 -6.93 7.77 16.34
N HIS A 126 -8.03 7.18 16.81
CA HIS A 126 -8.39 7.24 18.22
C HIS A 126 -7.45 6.39 19.09
N ALA A 127 -7.12 5.17 18.65
CA ALA A 127 -6.25 4.26 19.40
C ALA A 127 -4.78 4.72 19.44
N PHE A 128 -4.30 5.32 18.36
CA PHE A 128 -2.90 5.76 18.22
C PHE A 128 -2.75 7.27 18.26
N GLU A 129 -3.61 7.98 19.03
CA GLU A 129 -3.65 9.45 19.18
C GLU A 129 -2.39 10.10 18.60
N SER A 130 -2.49 10.55 17.34
CA SER A 130 -1.37 11.25 16.71
C SER A 130 -1.27 12.59 17.42
N ARG A 131 -0.50 12.66 18.50
CA ARG A 131 -0.03 13.92 19.03
C ARG A 131 0.77 14.56 17.92
N ARG A 132 0.12 15.47 17.20
CA ARG A 132 0.82 16.51 16.45
C ARG A 132 1.48 17.37 17.51
N SER A 133 2.69 16.98 17.92
CA SER A 133 3.60 17.90 18.59
C SER A 133 3.81 19.04 17.60
N CYS A 134 3.18 20.17 17.90
CA CYS A 134 3.35 21.41 17.16
C CYS A 134 4.78 21.93 17.30
#